data_AF-A0A2I0UFL1-F1
#
_entry.id   AF-A0A2I0UFL1-F1
#
_cell.length_a   1.000
_cell.length_b   1.000
_cell.length_c   1.000
_cell.angle_alpha   90.00
_cell.angle_beta   90.00
_cell.angle_gamma   90.00
#
_symmetry.space_group_name_H-M   'P 1'
#
loop_
_entity.id
_entity.type
_entity.pdbx_description
1 polymer ?
#
loop_
_entity_poly.entity_id
_entity_poly.type
_entity_poly.pdbx_seq_one_letter_code
_entity_poly.pdbx_strand_id
1 'polypeptide(L)'
;MISLDCVATRYATNALQPVRNANPHVIIYHYMDDILLATKKDKDLQTVICQVRLAVQGAGLQIAEEKVQCEPPWKYLGWKITTRTIQPQALKLALQIKTLNDLQKWLGIINWLKPFLGITTQDLHPVSIVKG
;
A
#
# COMPACT_ATOMS: atom_id res chain seq x y z
N MET A 1 -1.71 -3.93 12.20
CA MET A 1 -1.04 -3.28 11.06
C MET A 1 -1.65 -1.91 10.90
N ILE A 2 -0.88 -0.86 10.58
CA ILE A 2 -1.41 0.51 10.43
C ILE A 2 -0.81 1.15 9.18
N SER A 3 -1.65 1.77 8.35
CA SER A 3 -1.28 2.65 7.23
C SER A 3 -1.37 4.10 7.70
N LEU A 4 -0.34 4.92 7.45
CA LEU A 4 -0.31 6.37 7.76
C LEU A 4 0.08 7.13 6.49
N ASP A 5 -0.51 8.29 6.20
CA ASP A 5 -0.17 9.15 5.06
C ASP A 5 0.67 10.38 5.53
N CYS A 6 1.97 10.41 5.20
CA CYS A 6 2.96 11.51 5.22
C CYS A 6 2.72 12.59 4.13
N VAL A 7 3.55 13.64 4.02
CA VAL A 7 3.57 14.57 2.85
C VAL A 7 5.01 14.86 2.35
N ALA A 8 6.05 14.16 2.85
CA ALA A 8 7.43 14.42 2.40
C ALA A 8 8.41 13.26 2.66
N THR A 9 8.91 12.67 1.57
CA THR A 9 9.70 11.42 1.53
C THR A 9 11.03 11.43 2.29
N ARG A 10 11.78 12.53 2.22
CA ARG A 10 13.16 12.58 2.77
C ARG A 10 13.18 12.80 4.29
N TYR A 11 12.25 13.59 4.81
CA TYR A 11 12.15 13.90 6.24
C TYR A 11 11.55 12.72 7.02
N ALA A 12 10.54 12.05 6.45
CA ALA A 12 9.93 10.86 7.05
C ALA A 12 10.93 9.70 7.20
N THR A 13 11.79 9.47 6.21
CA THR A 13 12.80 8.40 6.29
C THR A 13 13.78 8.62 7.45
N ASN A 14 14.28 9.85 7.63
CA ASN A 14 15.18 10.19 8.73
C ASN A 14 14.48 10.16 10.08
N ALA A 15 13.22 10.61 10.15
CA ALA A 15 12.42 10.60 11.37
C ALA A 15 12.12 9.18 11.86
N LEU A 16 11.90 8.23 10.94
CA LEU A 16 11.59 6.84 11.29
C LEU A 16 12.82 6.02 11.67
N GLN A 17 14.04 6.47 11.33
CA GLN A 17 15.27 5.72 11.58
C GLN A 17 15.52 5.39 13.07
N PRO A 18 15.37 6.34 14.02
CA PRO A 18 15.50 6.04 15.45
C PRO A 18 14.47 5.01 15.94
N VAL A 19 13.23 5.09 15.43
CA VAL A 19 12.14 4.17 15.80
C VAL A 19 12.42 2.76 15.28
N ARG A 20 12.96 2.63 14.07
CA ARG A 20 13.42 1.35 13.49
C ARG A 20 14.52 0.73 14.35
N ASN A 21 15.51 1.53 14.76
CA ASN A 21 16.64 1.06 15.57
C ASN A 21 16.20 0.62 16.97
N ALA A 22 15.24 1.33 17.57
CA ALA A 22 14.70 0.98 18.88
C ALA A 22 13.83 -0.30 18.87
N ASN A 23 13.21 -0.63 17.72
CA ASN A 23 12.25 -1.73 17.61
C ASN A 23 12.60 -2.68 16.45
N PRO A 24 13.72 -3.44 16.53
CA PRO A 24 14.16 -4.33 15.46
C PRO A 24 13.17 -5.49 15.18
N HIS A 25 12.26 -5.75 16.11
CA HIS A 25 11.22 -6.78 16.02
C HIS A 25 9.95 -6.31 15.31
N VAL A 26 9.83 -5.00 15.03
CA VAL A 26 8.69 -4.41 14.31
C VAL A 26 9.12 -4.05 12.90
N ILE A 27 8.36 -4.53 11.93
CA ILE A 27 8.55 -4.21 10.53
C ILE A 27 7.85 -2.88 10.25
N ILE A 28 8.64 -1.90 9.82
CA ILE A 28 8.17 -0.58 9.38
C ILE A 28 8.42 -0.50 7.88
N TYR A 29 7.41 -0.60 7.04
CA TYR A 29 7.52 -0.23 5.62
C TYR A 29 7.10 1.22 5.46
N HIS A 30 7.82 1.97 4.64
CA HIS A 30 7.53 3.36 4.35
C HIS A 30 7.69 3.56 2.85
N TYR A 31 6.63 4.01 2.20
CA TYR A 31 6.62 4.33 0.78
C TYR A 31 5.92 5.66 0.57
N MET A 32 6.68 6.66 0.14
CA MET A 32 6.22 8.03 -0.01
C MET A 32 5.61 8.58 1.27
N ASP A 33 4.29 8.56 1.31
CA ASP A 33 3.49 9.04 2.41
C ASP A 33 2.95 7.85 3.22
N ASP A 34 2.80 6.66 2.63
CA ASP A 34 2.26 5.46 3.27
C ASP A 34 3.28 4.77 4.20
N ILE A 35 2.99 4.68 5.51
CA ILE A 35 3.74 3.87 6.48
C ILE A 35 2.94 2.63 6.86
N LEU A 36 3.48 1.43 6.68
CA LEU A 36 2.94 0.16 7.19
C LEU A 36 3.71 -0.33 8.42
N LEU A 37 3.01 -0.52 9.53
CA LEU A 37 3.58 -1.15 10.73
C LEU A 37 3.11 -2.60 10.88
N ALA A 38 4.02 -3.55 11.09
CA ALA A 38 3.67 -4.96 11.32
C ALA A 38 4.56 -5.59 12.41
N THR A 39 3.94 -6.30 13.34
CA THR A 39 4.64 -7.02 14.42
C THR A 39 3.91 -8.33 14.71
N LYS A 40 4.63 -9.30 15.30
CA LYS A 40 4.03 -10.55 15.79
C LYS A 40 3.34 -10.39 17.14
N LYS A 41 3.64 -9.32 17.88
CA LYS A 41 3.13 -9.06 19.24
C LYS A 41 2.33 -7.76 19.26
N ASP A 42 1.02 -7.84 19.52
CA ASP A 42 0.14 -6.67 19.50
C ASP A 42 0.50 -5.60 20.54
N LYS A 43 1.06 -5.98 21.69
CA LYS A 43 1.47 -5.03 22.73
C LYS A 43 2.54 -4.05 22.24
N ASP A 44 3.48 -4.52 21.42
CA ASP A 44 4.57 -3.69 20.89
C ASP A 44 4.03 -2.71 19.83
N LEU A 45 2.93 -3.06 19.14
CA LEU A 45 2.37 -2.25 18.07
C LEU A 45 1.91 -0.89 18.58
N GLN A 46 1.17 -0.84 19.70
CA GLN A 46 0.66 0.42 20.27
C GLN A 46 1.78 1.36 20.69
N THR A 47 2.84 0.82 21.29
CA THR A 47 4.02 1.59 21.67
C THR A 47 4.74 2.14 20.44
N VAL A 48 4.94 1.34 19.41
CA VAL A 48 5.61 1.78 18.18
C VAL A 48 4.78 2.82 17.42
N ILE A 49 3.46 2.69 17.36
CA ILE A 49 2.59 3.71 16.75
C ILE A 49 2.79 5.07 17.45
N CYS A 50 2.85 5.08 18.79
CA CYS A 50 3.09 6.30 19.54
C CYS A 50 4.46 6.92 19.22
N GLN A 51 5.51 6.09 19.15
CA GLN A 51 6.86 6.53 18.78
C GLN A 51 6.92 7.07 17.34
N VAL A 52 6.23 6.42 16.40
CA VAL A 52 6.12 6.89 15.01
C VAL A 52 5.40 8.24 14.96
N ARG A 53 4.27 8.40 15.67
CA ARG A 53 3.55 9.68 15.75
C ARG A 53 4.44 10.81 16.26
N LEU A 54 5.16 10.57 17.36
CA LEU A 54 6.07 11.56 17.92
C LEU A 54 7.24 11.90 16.98
N ALA A 55 7.81 10.89 16.33
CA ALA A 55 8.90 11.10 15.38
C ALA A 55 8.46 11.91 14.15
N VAL A 56 7.29 11.59 13.59
CA VAL A 56 6.70 12.30 12.46
C VAL A 56 6.34 13.74 12.85
N GLN A 57 5.71 13.93 14.02
CA GLN A 57 5.38 15.25 14.56
C GLN A 57 6.63 16.09 14.84
N GLY A 58 7.69 15.49 15.40
CA GLY A 58 8.97 16.15 15.63
C GLY A 58 9.68 16.58 14.34
N ALA A 59 9.38 15.92 13.22
CA ALA A 59 9.85 16.30 11.89
C ALA A 59 8.96 17.36 11.20
N GLY A 60 7.94 17.89 11.89
CA GLY A 60 7.00 18.88 11.34
C GLY A 60 5.94 18.30 10.41
N LEU A 61 5.77 16.97 10.40
CA LEU A 61 4.76 16.26 9.60
C LEU A 61 3.57 15.88 10.49
N GLN A 62 2.38 15.75 9.90
CA GLN A 62 1.18 15.31 10.61
C GLN A 62 0.65 14.02 10.00
N ILE A 63 0.11 13.16 10.86
CA ILE A 63 -0.57 11.93 10.46
C ILE A 63 -2.07 12.24 10.36
N ALA A 64 -2.66 11.87 9.23
CA ALA A 64 -4.11 11.85 9.04
C ALA A 64 -4.72 10.71 9.87
N GLU A 65 -5.12 11.01 11.11
CA GLU A 65 -5.72 10.05 12.05
C GLU A 65 -6.96 9.35 11.47
N GLU A 66 -7.71 10.04 10.61
CA GLU A 66 -8.89 9.51 9.93
C GLU A 66 -8.57 8.40 8.91
N LYS A 67 -7.31 8.31 8.47
CA LYS A 67 -6.84 7.28 7.52
C LYS A 67 -6.08 6.14 8.21
N VAL A 68 -5.88 6.23 9.52
CA VAL A 68 -5.25 5.20 10.33
C VAL A 68 -6.14 3.95 10.34
N GLN A 69 -5.63 2.87 9.77
CA GLN A 69 -6.33 1.59 9.74
C GLN A 69 -5.79 0.67 10.84
N CYS A 70 -6.47 0.55 11.98
CA CYS A 70 -6.02 -0.31 13.08
C CYS A 70 -6.38 -1.79 12.88
N GLU A 71 -7.51 -2.06 12.21
CA GLU A 71 -8.09 -3.39 12.06
C GLU A 71 -8.12 -3.86 10.60
N PRO A 72 -8.03 -5.18 10.35
CA PRO A 72 -8.18 -5.71 9.01
C PRO A 72 -9.61 -5.51 8.48
N PRO A 73 -9.82 -5.40 7.17
CA PRO A 73 -8.81 -5.50 6.12
C PRO A 73 -8.03 -4.19 5.92
N TRP A 74 -6.71 -4.29 5.94
CA TRP A 74 -5.81 -3.15 5.69
C TRP A 74 -5.66 -2.92 4.20
N LYS A 75 -5.59 -1.67 3.78
CA LYS A 75 -5.27 -1.24 2.43
C LYS A 75 -3.89 -0.61 2.44
N TYR A 76 -3.00 -1.10 1.59
CA TYR A 76 -1.65 -0.58 1.44
C TYR A 76 -1.22 -0.70 -0.02
N LEU A 77 -0.89 0.42 -0.67
CA LEU A 77 -0.40 0.46 -2.06
C LEU A 77 -1.25 -0.33 -3.07
N GLY A 78 -2.59 -0.28 -2.94
CA GLY A 78 -3.52 -1.01 -3.81
C GLY A 78 -3.73 -2.49 -3.47
N TRP A 79 -3.14 -2.95 -2.36
CA TRP A 79 -3.33 -4.28 -1.80
C TRP A 79 -4.31 -4.25 -0.65
N LYS A 80 -5.17 -5.26 -0.60
CA LYS A 80 -6.00 -5.61 0.54
C LYS A 80 -5.29 -6.71 1.34
N ILE A 81 -4.87 -6.38 2.55
CA ILE A 81 -4.19 -7.27 3.46
C ILE A 81 -5.17 -7.70 4.56
N THR A 82 -5.27 -9.00 4.80
CA THR A 82 -6.00 -9.59 5.92
C THR A 82 -5.02 -10.34 6.82
N THR A 83 -5.48 -10.85 7.96
CA THR A 83 -4.64 -11.66 8.86
C THR A 83 -4.13 -12.96 8.22
N ARG A 84 -4.73 -13.40 7.09
CA ARG A 84 -4.42 -14.67 6.45
C ARG A 84 -3.92 -14.52 5.00
N THR A 85 -4.34 -13.48 4.29
CA THR A 85 -4.09 -13.34 2.85
C THR A 85 -3.75 -11.91 2.47
N ILE A 86 -2.95 -11.77 1.41
CA ILE A 86 -2.72 -10.52 0.70
C ILE A 86 -3.35 -10.67 -0.68
N GLN A 87 -4.29 -9.79 -1.02
CA GLN A 87 -5.01 -9.83 -2.28
C GLN A 87 -5.01 -8.44 -2.92
N PRO A 88 -5.05 -8.37 -4.26
CA PRO A 88 -5.49 -7.18 -4.98
C PRO A 88 -6.69 -6.47 -4.33
N GLN A 89 -6.64 -5.15 -4.18
CA GLN A 89 -7.85 -4.41 -3.83
C GLN A 89 -8.88 -4.56 -4.96
N ALA A 90 -10.15 -4.72 -4.59
CA ALA A 90 -11.23 -4.89 -5.56
C ALA A 90 -11.28 -3.69 -6.51
N LEU A 91 -10.94 -3.93 -7.77
CA LEU A 91 -11.02 -2.94 -8.84
C LEU A 91 -12.46 -2.93 -9.37
N LYS A 92 -13.09 -1.76 -9.39
CA LYS A 92 -14.38 -1.57 -10.07
C LYS A 92 -14.14 -1.62 -11.58
N LEU A 93 -14.21 -2.82 -12.15
CA LEU A 93 -14.23 -3.00 -13.60
C LEU A 93 -15.61 -2.60 -14.13
N ALA A 94 -15.63 -1.71 -15.11
CA ALA A 94 -16.85 -1.45 -15.87
C ALA A 94 -17.18 -2.72 -16.68
N LEU A 95 -18.22 -3.46 -16.30
CA LEU A 95 -18.63 -4.69 -17.01
C LEU A 95 -19.04 -4.43 -18.47
N GLN A 96 -19.33 -3.16 -18.81
CA GLN A 96 -19.61 -2.73 -20.18
C GLN A 96 -18.55 -1.71 -20.61
N ILE A 97 -17.74 -2.08 -21.61
CA ILE A 97 -16.78 -1.19 -22.25
C ILE A 97 -17.55 -0.37 -23.29
N LYS A 98 -17.78 0.92 -23.02
CA LYS A 98 -18.49 1.82 -23.95
C LYS A 98 -17.60 2.88 -24.56
N THR A 99 -16.50 3.22 -23.89
CA THR A 99 -15.57 4.26 -24.32
C THR A 99 -14.13 3.74 -24.43
N LEU A 100 -13.28 4.45 -25.18
CA LEU A 100 -11.85 4.16 -25.24
C LEU A 100 -11.19 4.20 -23.84
N ASN A 101 -11.65 5.08 -22.96
CA ASN A 101 -11.21 5.16 -21.57
C ASN A 101 -11.55 3.89 -20.77
N ASP A 102 -12.74 3.30 -21.00
CA ASP A 102 -13.12 2.05 -20.35
C ASP A 102 -12.24 0.89 -20.82
N LEU A 103 -11.90 0.85 -22.12
CA LEU A 103 -10.98 -0.14 -22.67
C LEU A 103 -9.58 0.03 -22.07
N GLN A 104 -9.04 1.25 -22.03
CA GLN A 104 -7.74 1.54 -21.44
C GLN A 104 -7.66 1.12 -19.96
N LYS A 105 -8.72 1.38 -19.18
CA LYS A 105 -8.83 0.91 -17.79
C LYS A 105 -8.81 -0.61 -17.71
N TRP A 106 -9.55 -1.30 -18.58
CA TRP A 106 -9.54 -2.76 -18.66
C TRP A 106 -8.16 -3.34 -18.96
N LEU A 107 -7.44 -2.77 -19.94
CA LEU A 107 -6.10 -3.22 -20.30
C LEU A 107 -5.09 -3.00 -19.17
N GLY A 108 -5.20 -1.89 -18.44
CA GLY A 108 -4.39 -1.64 -17.26
C GLY A 108 -4.58 -2.71 -16.18
N ILE A 109 -5.83 -3.11 -15.95
CA ILE A 109 -6.18 -4.12 -14.94
C ILE A 109 -5.70 -5.52 -15.35
N ILE A 110 -5.87 -5.90 -16.61
CA ILE A 110 -5.36 -7.18 -17.13
C ILE A 110 -3.83 -7.23 -17.01
N ASN A 111 -3.14 -6.16 -17.41
CA ASN A 111 -1.68 -6.10 -17.31
C ASN A 111 -1.21 -6.18 -15.85
N TRP A 112 -1.94 -5.57 -14.92
CA TRP A 112 -1.63 -5.63 -13.49
C TRP A 112 -1.93 -7.00 -12.87
N LEU A 113 -2.98 -7.69 -13.33
CA LEU A 113 -3.32 -9.04 -12.85
C LEU A 113 -2.42 -10.14 -13.43
N LYS A 114 -1.75 -9.85 -14.55
CA LYS A 114 -0.93 -10.79 -15.30
C LYS A 114 0.08 -11.58 -14.45
N PRO A 115 0.84 -10.97 -13.51
CA PRO A 115 1.78 -11.71 -12.67
C PRO A 115 1.10 -12.71 -11.70
N PHE A 116 -0.17 -12.48 -11.33
CA PHE A 116 -0.92 -13.34 -10.41
C PHE A 116 -1.63 -14.50 -11.11
N LEU A 117 -1.93 -14.33 -12.40
CA LEU A 117 -2.59 -15.35 -13.21
C LEU A 117 -1.60 -16.29 -13.91
N GLY A 118 -0.29 -16.04 -13.81
CA GLY A 118 0.74 -16.82 -14.51
C GLY A 118 0.67 -16.71 -16.03
N ILE A 119 -0.05 -15.72 -16.55
CA ILE A 119 -0.27 -15.53 -18.00
C ILE A 119 0.98 -14.89 -18.59
N THR A 120 1.61 -15.55 -19.55
CA THR A 120 2.81 -15.01 -20.20
C THR A 120 2.42 -13.96 -21.25
N THR A 121 3.37 -13.11 -21.64
CA THR A 121 3.12 -12.09 -22.66
C THR A 121 2.76 -12.66 -24.03
N GLN A 122 3.08 -13.93 -24.27
CA GLN A 122 2.74 -14.65 -25.50
C GLN A 122 1.24 -15.01 -25.57
N ASP A 123 0.56 -15.20 -24.45
CA ASP A 123 -0.85 -15.59 -24.41
C ASP A 123 -1.83 -14.41 -24.66
N LEU A 124 -1.36 -13.16 -24.50
CA LEU A 124 -2.16 -11.93 -24.67
C LEU A 124 -1.97 -11.25 -26.04
N HIS A 125 -1.51 -12.00 -27.04
CA HIS A 125 -1.22 -11.51 -28.40
C HIS A 125 -2.33 -10.65 -29.08
N PRO A 126 -3.65 -10.81 -28.83
CA PRO A 126 -4.64 -9.95 -29.49
C PRO A 126 -4.77 -8.55 -28.87
N VAL A 127 -4.19 -8.27 -27.70
CA VAL A 127 -4.45 -7.04 -26.94
C VAL A 127 -3.39 -5.96 -27.14
N SER A 128 -2.19 -6.33 -27.59
CA SER A 128 -1.09 -5.40 -27.86
C SER A 128 -1.32 -4.49 -29.09
N ILE A 129 -2.37 -4.74 -29.88
CA ILE A 129 -2.64 -4.04 -31.15
C ILE A 129 -3.32 -2.68 -30.92
N VAL A 130 -3.88 -2.40 -29.73
CA VAL A 130 -4.61 -1.14 -29.45
C VAL A 130 -3.71 -0.01 -28.95
N LYS A 131 -2.38 -0.16 -29.05
CA LYS A 131 -1.44 0.98 -28.93
C LYS A 131 -1.18 1.56 -30.31
N GLY A 132 -2.19 2.20 -30.89
CA GLY A 132 -2.11 3.03 -32.08
C GLY A 132 -2.70 4.40 -31.79
#